data_AF-A0A925HPF5-F1
#
_entry.id   AF-A0A925HPF5-F1
#
_cell.length_a   1.000
_cell.length_b   1.000
_cell.length_c   1.000
_cell.angle_alpha   90.00
_cell.angle_beta   90.00
_cell.angle_gamma   90.00
#
_symmetry.space_group_name_H-M   'P 1'
#
loop_
_entity.id
_entity.type
_entity.pdbx_description
1 polymer ?
#
loop_
_entity_poly.entity_id
_entity_poly.type
_entity_poly.pdbx_seq_one_letter_code
_entity_poly.pdbx_strand_id
1 'polypeptide(L)'
;MSAPLPIVMAITGASGAPYAVRLLNALASARQPVWLIVSAHGWRLLQTESGIHDLHGFRDHVGEDAWDANVTVFDDNDRGATPASGSAKVRGMVIVPCSMGTIASIAAGTSRSLVERAADVSLKERRPLIVVPRETPFSRIHLENMLRLTDAGAVVLPAAPGFYHQPERIDQLVDFVVQRIVDQLHVEIDIAPRWGDVSE
;
A
#
# COMPACT_ATOMS: atom_id res chain seq x y z
N MET A 1 -22.60 11.81 -9.02
CA MET A 1 -21.26 11.18 -9.14
C MET A 1 -21.36 9.78 -8.57
N SER A 2 -20.81 8.76 -9.25
CA SER A 2 -20.77 7.39 -8.71
C SER A 2 -19.86 7.35 -7.48
N ALA A 3 -20.16 6.48 -6.51
CA ALA A 3 -19.30 6.31 -5.35
C ALA A 3 -17.86 5.92 -5.78
N PRO A 4 -16.82 6.43 -5.11
CA PRO A 4 -15.45 6.08 -5.44
C PRO A 4 -15.23 4.56 -5.32
N LEU A 5 -14.58 3.97 -6.33
CA LEU A 5 -14.20 2.56 -6.26
C LEU A 5 -13.19 2.33 -5.13
N PRO A 6 -13.28 1.20 -4.40
CA PRO A 6 -12.36 0.91 -3.31
C PRO A 6 -10.94 0.69 -3.82
N ILE A 7 -9.96 0.98 -2.96
CA ILE A 7 -8.54 0.68 -3.18
C ILE A 7 -8.20 -0.55 -2.33
N VAL A 8 -7.58 -1.56 -2.93
CA VAL A 8 -7.03 -2.68 -2.16
C VAL A 8 -5.71 -2.22 -1.56
N MET A 9 -5.62 -2.20 -0.24
CA MET A 9 -4.40 -1.86 0.48
C MET A 9 -3.91 -3.09 1.22
N ALA A 10 -2.68 -3.51 0.96
CA ALA A 10 -2.04 -4.62 1.63
C ALA A 10 -0.82 -4.18 2.45
N ILE A 11 -0.68 -4.73 3.66
CA ILE A 11 0.48 -4.52 4.53
C ILE A 11 1.19 -5.85 4.70
N THR A 12 2.49 -5.90 4.37
CA THR A 12 3.28 -7.13 4.41
C THR A 12 4.55 -7.00 5.24
N GLY A 13 5.31 -8.09 5.38
CA GLY A 13 6.48 -8.21 6.25
C GLY A 13 7.73 -7.48 5.79
N ALA A 14 7.62 -6.24 5.34
CA ALA A 14 8.75 -5.32 5.26
C ALA A 14 8.60 -4.25 6.32
N SER A 15 9.71 -3.67 6.74
CA SER A 15 9.69 -2.55 7.68
C SER A 15 9.32 -1.25 6.96
N GLY A 16 8.80 -0.27 7.68
CA GLY A 16 8.11 0.89 7.13
C GLY A 16 6.61 0.90 7.42
N ALA A 17 6.17 0.32 8.54
CA ALA A 17 4.78 0.39 8.98
C ALA A 17 4.22 1.84 9.02
N PRO A 18 5.00 2.88 9.38
CA PRO A 18 4.53 4.27 9.33
C PRO A 18 4.00 4.72 7.95
N TYR A 19 4.55 4.21 6.84
CA TYR A 19 4.02 4.51 5.49
C TYR A 19 2.61 3.95 5.31
N ALA A 20 2.37 2.73 5.79
CA ALA A 20 1.07 2.08 5.69
C ALA A 20 0.03 2.82 6.54
N VAL A 21 0.38 3.10 7.80
CA VAL A 21 -0.48 3.83 8.74
C VAL A 21 -0.83 5.20 8.19
N ARG A 22 0.16 5.96 7.71
CA ARG A 22 -0.06 7.30 7.15
C ARG A 22 -0.93 7.27 5.90
N LEU A 23 -0.71 6.31 5.00
CA LEU A 23 -1.56 6.14 3.81
C LEU A 23 -3.01 5.83 4.18
N LEU A 24 -3.24 4.89 5.11
CA LEU A 24 -4.59 4.54 5.52
C LEU A 24 -5.32 5.73 6.14
N ASN A 25 -4.64 6.49 7.02
CA ASN A 25 -5.17 7.72 7.60
C ASN A 25 -5.58 8.73 6.52
N ALA A 26 -4.73 8.93 5.51
CA ALA A 26 -5.00 9.87 4.42
C ALA A 26 -6.21 9.44 3.58
N LEU A 27 -6.28 8.17 3.19
CA LEU A 27 -7.38 7.62 2.39
C LEU A 27 -8.72 7.66 3.16
N ALA A 28 -8.73 7.23 4.43
CA ALA A 28 -9.92 7.25 5.27
C ALA A 28 -10.43 8.68 5.51
N SER A 29 -9.53 9.62 5.80
CA SER A 29 -9.87 11.05 5.97
C SER A 29 -10.44 11.66 4.70
N ALA A 30 -9.95 11.24 3.52
CA ALA A 30 -10.46 11.65 2.22
C ALA A 30 -11.76 10.93 1.80
N ARG A 31 -12.34 10.09 2.68
CA ARG A 31 -13.51 9.25 2.40
C ARG A 31 -13.35 8.36 1.16
N GLN A 32 -12.13 7.91 0.91
CA GLN A 32 -11.81 6.96 -0.15
C GLN A 32 -11.92 5.54 0.43
N PRO A 33 -12.84 4.69 -0.07
CA PRO A 33 -13.00 3.34 0.46
C PRO A 33 -11.72 2.50 0.29
N VAL A 34 -11.37 1.75 1.33
CA VAL A 34 -10.19 0.90 1.41
C VAL A 34 -10.59 -0.52 1.77
N TRP A 35 -10.09 -1.47 0.99
CA TRP A 35 -10.12 -2.90 1.30
C TRP A 35 -8.76 -3.29 1.86
N LEU A 36 -8.68 -3.39 3.18
CA LEU A 36 -7.45 -3.63 3.91
C LEU A 36 -7.18 -5.13 4.06
N ILE A 37 -5.97 -5.55 3.71
CA ILE A 37 -5.45 -6.90 3.97
C ILE A 37 -4.12 -6.75 4.72
N VAL A 38 -3.96 -7.44 5.83
CA VAL A 38 -2.71 -7.41 6.61
C VAL A 38 -2.20 -8.83 6.77
N SER A 39 -1.00 -9.12 6.25
CA SER A 39 -0.41 -10.44 6.42
C SER A 39 0.07 -10.64 7.86
N ALA A 40 0.27 -11.88 8.28
CA ALA A 40 0.79 -12.19 9.62
C ALA A 40 2.11 -11.47 9.93
N HIS A 41 2.99 -11.32 8.93
CA HIS A 41 4.23 -10.56 9.08
C HIS A 41 3.97 -9.04 9.07
N GLY A 42 2.99 -8.54 8.33
CA GLY A 42 2.57 -7.14 8.39
C GLY A 42 2.12 -6.73 9.79
N TRP A 43 1.32 -7.57 10.47
CA TRP A 43 0.93 -7.35 11.87
C TRP A 43 2.11 -7.23 12.81
N ARG A 44 3.12 -8.10 12.66
CA ARG A 44 4.33 -8.05 13.49
C ARG A 44 5.07 -6.71 13.35
N LEU A 45 5.11 -6.16 12.14
CA LEU A 45 5.80 -4.90 11.85
C LEU A 45 4.99 -3.69 12.32
N LEU A 46 3.65 -3.70 12.17
CA LEU A 46 2.75 -2.69 12.77
C LEU A 46 2.94 -2.61 14.28
N GLN A 47 3.00 -3.76 14.96
CA GLN A 47 3.26 -3.82 16.39
C GLN A 47 4.62 -3.24 16.74
N THR A 48 5.67 -3.66 16.03
CA THR A 48 7.06 -3.31 16.37
C THR A 48 7.37 -1.84 16.10
N GLU A 49 6.84 -1.28 15.01
CA GLU A 49 7.26 0.04 14.50
C GLU A 49 6.23 1.14 14.76
N SER A 50 5.00 0.78 15.13
CA SER A 50 3.92 1.76 15.33
C SER A 50 3.07 1.48 16.58
N GLY A 51 3.38 0.44 17.36
CA GLY A 51 2.62 0.10 18.57
C GLY A 51 1.18 -0.35 18.31
N ILE A 52 0.87 -0.73 17.06
CA ILE A 52 -0.48 -1.17 16.66
C ILE A 52 -0.52 -2.69 16.74
N HIS A 53 -1.22 -3.21 17.75
CA HIS A 53 -1.21 -4.65 18.08
C HIS A 53 -2.28 -5.45 17.34
N ASP A 54 -3.39 -4.83 16.99
CA ASP A 54 -4.56 -5.48 16.40
C ASP A 54 -5.41 -4.47 15.61
N LEU A 55 -6.54 -4.95 15.09
CA LEU A 55 -7.49 -4.12 14.35
C LEU A 55 -8.13 -3.02 15.18
N HIS A 56 -8.31 -3.23 16.48
CA HIS A 56 -8.90 -2.21 17.35
C HIS A 56 -7.91 -1.05 17.51
N GLY A 57 -6.65 -1.34 17.84
CA GLY A 57 -5.61 -0.32 17.93
C GLY A 57 -5.39 0.41 16.59
N PHE A 58 -5.55 -0.28 15.46
CA PHE A 58 -5.44 0.38 14.15
C PHE A 58 -6.65 1.29 13.87
N ARG A 59 -7.86 0.81 14.16
CA ARG A 59 -9.10 1.61 14.09
C ARG A 59 -9.00 2.87 14.94
N ASP A 60 -8.50 2.76 16.16
CA ASP A 60 -8.31 3.90 17.05
C ASP A 60 -7.29 4.89 16.50
N HIS A 61 -6.19 4.39 15.89
CA HIS A 61 -5.17 5.22 15.27
C HIS A 61 -5.69 6.01 14.05
N VAL A 62 -6.56 5.39 13.25
CA VAL A 62 -7.20 6.02 12.07
C VAL A 62 -8.33 6.97 12.48
N GLY A 63 -8.96 6.71 13.62
CA GLY A 63 -10.19 7.36 14.07
C GLY A 63 -11.41 6.53 13.70
N GLU A 64 -12.21 6.20 14.71
CA GLU A 64 -13.36 5.30 14.64
C GLU A 64 -14.32 5.63 13.48
N ASP A 65 -14.79 6.88 13.41
CA ASP A 65 -15.75 7.31 12.40
C ASP A 65 -15.19 7.19 10.97
N ALA A 66 -13.91 7.55 10.79
CA ALA A 66 -13.24 7.49 9.50
C ALA A 66 -13.00 6.04 9.07
N TRP A 67 -12.63 5.17 10.01
CA TRP A 67 -12.45 3.75 9.79
C TRP A 67 -13.76 3.07 9.43
N ASP A 68 -14.80 3.19 10.26
CA ASP A 68 -16.07 2.48 10.11
C ASP A 68 -16.79 2.88 8.81
N ALA A 69 -16.61 4.12 8.36
CA ALA A 69 -17.19 4.60 7.11
C ALA A 69 -16.44 4.13 5.85
N ASN A 70 -15.14 3.83 5.93
CA ASN A 70 -14.29 3.70 4.73
C ASN A 70 -13.45 2.43 4.65
N VAL A 71 -13.24 1.70 5.74
CA VAL A 71 -12.31 0.56 5.79
C VAL A 71 -13.08 -0.75 5.93
N THR A 72 -12.86 -1.65 4.98
CA THR A 72 -13.32 -3.04 5.05
C THR A 72 -12.10 -3.96 5.14
N VAL A 73 -12.04 -4.79 6.17
CA VAL A 73 -10.90 -5.69 6.41
C VAL A 73 -11.18 -7.07 5.84
N PHE A 74 -10.18 -7.68 5.23
CA PHE A 74 -10.21 -9.07 4.76
C PHE A 74 -9.04 -9.87 5.36
N ASP A 75 -9.30 -11.14 5.69
CA ASP A 75 -8.28 -12.07 6.17
C ASP A 75 -7.35 -12.48 5.00
N ASP A 76 -6.04 -12.39 5.19
CA ASP A 76 -5.05 -12.80 4.19
C ASP A 76 -5.14 -14.30 3.83
N ASN A 77 -5.74 -15.11 4.69
CA ASN A 77 -5.99 -16.54 4.43
C ASN A 77 -7.27 -16.79 3.63
N ASP A 78 -8.21 -15.84 3.56
CA ASP A 78 -9.45 -15.99 2.80
C ASP A 78 -9.25 -15.67 1.32
N ARG A 79 -8.77 -16.68 0.58
CA ARG A 79 -8.59 -16.59 -0.88
C ARG A 79 -9.89 -16.58 -1.68
N GLY A 80 -11.05 -16.72 -1.03
CA GLY A 80 -12.38 -16.60 -1.62
C GLY A 80 -12.99 -15.20 -1.45
N ALA A 81 -12.33 -14.33 -0.69
CA ALA A 81 -12.78 -12.97 -0.41
C ALA A 81 -12.93 -12.12 -1.68
N THR A 82 -13.69 -11.03 -1.57
CA THR A 82 -13.98 -10.13 -2.69
C THR A 82 -12.75 -9.63 -3.47
N PRO A 83 -11.60 -9.28 -2.83
CA PRO A 83 -10.38 -8.89 -3.57
C PRO A 83 -9.80 -9.99 -4.46
N ALA A 84 -10.18 -11.27 -4.27
CA ALA A 84 -9.69 -12.40 -5.05
C ALA A 84 -10.37 -12.58 -6.42
N SER A 85 -11.38 -11.76 -6.72
CA SER A 85 -12.16 -11.84 -7.96
C SER A 85 -11.94 -10.64 -8.87
N GLY A 86 -11.71 -10.92 -10.17
CA GLY A 86 -11.65 -9.87 -11.20
C GLY A 86 -12.99 -9.17 -11.45
N SER A 87 -14.11 -9.81 -11.12
CA SER A 87 -15.44 -9.18 -11.26
C SER A 87 -15.70 -8.07 -10.23
N ALA A 88 -14.98 -8.09 -9.10
CA ALA A 88 -15.04 -7.02 -8.12
C ALA A 88 -14.33 -5.78 -8.69
N LYS A 89 -15.04 -4.66 -8.79
CA LYS A 89 -14.47 -3.41 -9.31
C LYS A 89 -13.71 -2.69 -8.20
N VAL A 90 -12.42 -2.49 -8.41
CA VAL A 90 -11.54 -1.71 -7.53
C VAL A 90 -10.79 -0.68 -8.37
N ARG A 91 -10.39 0.43 -7.74
CA ARG A 91 -9.57 1.47 -8.37
C ARG A 91 -8.18 0.96 -8.71
N GLY A 92 -7.61 0.13 -7.84
CA GLY A 92 -6.26 -0.41 -7.94
C GLY A 92 -5.85 -1.07 -6.62
N MET A 93 -4.61 -1.51 -6.58
CA MET A 93 -4.01 -2.13 -5.40
C MET A 93 -2.67 -1.49 -5.07
N VAL A 94 -2.41 -1.30 -3.78
CA VAL A 94 -1.11 -0.92 -3.24
C VAL A 94 -0.68 -1.89 -2.14
N ILE A 95 0.58 -2.31 -2.18
CA ILE A 95 1.21 -3.09 -1.11
C ILE A 95 2.27 -2.20 -0.46
N VAL A 96 2.02 -1.75 0.77
CA VAL A 96 2.90 -0.84 1.49
C VAL A 96 2.96 -1.18 2.98
N PRO A 97 4.16 -1.42 3.54
CA PRO A 97 5.37 -1.81 2.82
C PRO A 97 5.22 -3.20 2.16
N CYS A 98 6.00 -3.43 1.10
CA CYS A 98 6.03 -4.70 0.35
C CYS A 98 7.33 -5.45 0.61
N SER A 99 7.24 -6.68 1.14
CA SER A 99 8.42 -7.53 1.34
C SER A 99 8.97 -8.08 0.02
N MET A 100 10.28 -8.31 -0.05
CA MET A 100 10.87 -8.95 -1.24
C MET A 100 10.34 -10.37 -1.46
N GLY A 101 9.93 -11.06 -0.39
CA GLY A 101 9.23 -12.35 -0.48
C GLY A 101 7.87 -12.23 -1.19
N THR A 102 7.07 -11.23 -0.83
CA THR A 102 5.81 -10.92 -1.51
C THR A 102 6.04 -10.55 -2.98
N ILE A 103 7.03 -9.71 -3.27
CA ILE A 103 7.39 -9.37 -4.67
C ILE A 103 7.77 -10.63 -5.47
N ALA A 104 8.58 -11.52 -4.89
CA ALA A 104 8.95 -12.78 -5.54
C ALA A 104 7.73 -13.67 -5.82
N SER A 105 6.83 -13.81 -4.83
CA SER A 105 5.57 -14.57 -4.99
C SER A 105 4.70 -14.02 -6.11
N ILE A 106 4.50 -12.69 -6.17
CA ILE A 106 3.68 -12.04 -7.21
C ILE A 106 4.35 -12.21 -8.57
N ALA A 107 5.67 -12.01 -8.67
CA ALA A 107 6.42 -12.16 -9.92
C ALA A 107 6.33 -13.61 -10.45
N ALA A 108 6.26 -14.59 -9.55
CA ALA A 108 6.08 -16.00 -9.87
C ALA A 108 4.61 -16.41 -10.10
N GLY A 109 3.64 -15.56 -9.77
CA GLY A 109 2.20 -15.86 -9.88
C GLY A 109 1.73 -16.96 -8.93
N THR A 110 2.31 -17.08 -7.74
CA THR A 110 2.02 -18.21 -6.82
C THR A 110 0.61 -18.17 -6.23
N SER A 111 0.08 -16.97 -5.98
CA SER A 111 -1.29 -16.73 -5.52
C SER A 111 -1.69 -17.55 -4.28
N ARG A 112 -0.79 -17.70 -3.30
CA ARG A 112 -0.95 -18.55 -2.11
C ARG A 112 -1.63 -17.87 -0.92
N SER A 113 -1.74 -16.55 -0.93
CA SER A 113 -2.49 -15.75 0.03
C SER A 113 -3.46 -14.80 -0.68
N LEU A 114 -4.35 -14.13 0.06
CA LEU A 114 -5.24 -13.11 -0.50
C LEU A 114 -4.46 -11.91 -1.01
N VAL A 115 -3.39 -11.47 -0.33
CA VAL A 115 -2.50 -10.41 -0.86
C VAL A 115 -1.94 -10.81 -2.24
N GLU A 116 -1.38 -12.02 -2.36
CA GLU A 116 -0.83 -12.49 -3.63
C GLU A 116 -1.93 -12.62 -4.70
N ARG A 117 -3.10 -13.13 -4.32
CA ARG A 117 -4.22 -13.32 -5.24
C ARG A 117 -4.81 -11.99 -5.72
N ALA A 118 -4.96 -11.01 -4.85
CA ALA A 118 -5.47 -9.68 -5.21
C ALA A 118 -4.49 -8.95 -6.14
N ALA A 119 -3.17 -9.14 -5.96
CA ALA A 119 -2.16 -8.61 -6.86
C ALA A 119 -2.21 -9.26 -8.25
N ASP A 120 -2.32 -10.60 -8.30
CA ASP A 120 -2.53 -11.36 -9.54
C ASP A 120 -3.81 -10.90 -10.29
N VAL A 121 -4.90 -10.69 -9.55
CA VAL A 121 -6.14 -10.11 -10.09
C VAL A 121 -5.91 -8.70 -10.63
N SER A 122 -5.17 -7.86 -9.91
CA SER A 122 -4.89 -6.48 -10.35
C SER A 122 -4.12 -6.48 -11.67
N LEU A 123 -3.09 -7.33 -11.79
CA LEU A 123 -2.30 -7.47 -13.02
C LEU A 123 -3.14 -7.99 -14.19
N LYS A 124 -3.86 -9.10 -14.02
CA LYS A 124 -4.62 -9.72 -15.13
C LYS A 124 -5.78 -8.85 -15.62
N GLU A 125 -6.36 -8.03 -14.74
CA GLU A 125 -7.42 -7.07 -15.07
C GLU A 125 -6.86 -5.71 -15.54
N ARG A 126 -5.53 -5.58 -15.65
CA ARG A 126 -4.83 -4.34 -16.05
C ARG A 126 -5.19 -3.14 -15.18
N ARG A 127 -5.33 -3.37 -13.88
CA ARG A 127 -5.56 -2.33 -12.87
C ARG A 127 -4.21 -1.88 -12.29
N PRO A 128 -4.12 -0.64 -11.80
CA PRO A 128 -2.92 -0.19 -11.10
C PRO A 128 -2.56 -1.16 -9.98
N LEU A 129 -1.32 -1.65 -10.00
CA LEU A 129 -0.69 -2.38 -8.91
C LEU A 129 0.58 -1.63 -8.53
N ILE A 130 0.64 -1.12 -7.31
CA ILE A 130 1.82 -0.45 -6.76
C ILE A 130 2.41 -1.36 -5.69
N VAL A 131 3.69 -1.68 -5.81
CA VAL A 131 4.46 -2.36 -4.75
C VAL A 131 5.48 -1.40 -4.18
N VAL A 132 5.52 -1.28 -2.86
CA VAL A 132 6.41 -0.35 -2.16
C VAL A 132 7.51 -1.12 -1.42
N PRO A 133 8.57 -1.57 -2.11
CA PRO A 133 9.64 -2.33 -1.47
C PRO A 133 10.39 -1.47 -0.44
N ARG A 134 10.67 -2.07 0.72
CA ARG A 134 11.62 -1.54 1.72
C ARG A 134 12.68 -2.59 1.99
N GLU A 135 13.76 -2.53 1.23
CA GLU A 135 14.93 -3.40 1.40
C GLU A 135 16.20 -2.66 0.97
N THR A 136 17.33 -2.98 1.61
CA THR A 136 18.65 -2.53 1.18
C THR A 136 19.75 -3.37 1.84
N PRO A 137 20.77 -3.83 1.11
CA PRO A 137 20.97 -3.71 -0.35
C PRO A 137 20.06 -4.65 -1.16
N PHE A 138 19.89 -4.38 -2.45
CA PHE A 138 19.20 -5.30 -3.35
C PHE A 138 20.14 -6.37 -3.89
N SER A 139 19.70 -7.63 -3.84
CA SER A 139 20.34 -8.72 -4.57
C SER A 139 19.91 -8.71 -6.04
N ARG A 140 20.64 -9.43 -6.90
CA ARG A 140 20.22 -9.65 -8.30
C ARG A 140 18.82 -10.27 -8.40
N ILE A 141 18.48 -11.19 -7.49
CA ILE A 141 17.16 -11.84 -7.43
C ILE A 141 16.06 -10.80 -7.15
N HIS A 142 16.32 -9.87 -6.23
CA HIS A 142 15.37 -8.78 -5.94
C HIS A 142 15.12 -7.91 -7.17
N LEU A 143 16.20 -7.52 -7.87
CA LEU A 143 16.13 -6.69 -9.07
C LEU A 143 15.40 -7.37 -10.22
N GLU A 144 15.67 -8.66 -10.48
CA GLU A 144 15.01 -9.43 -11.53
C GLU A 144 13.51 -9.59 -11.27
N ASN A 145 13.10 -9.82 -10.03
CA ASN A 145 11.68 -9.89 -9.68
C ASN A 145 10.98 -8.53 -9.82
N MET A 146 11.61 -7.44 -9.39
CA MET A 146 11.06 -6.09 -9.54
C MET A 146 10.97 -5.68 -11.03
N LEU A 147 11.97 -6.03 -11.85
CA LEU A 147 11.93 -5.81 -13.29
C LEU A 147 10.76 -6.57 -13.92
N ARG A 148 10.59 -7.86 -13.57
CA ARG A 148 9.49 -8.67 -14.09
C ARG A 148 8.11 -8.12 -13.73
N LEU A 149 7.94 -7.59 -12.52
CA LEU A 149 6.70 -6.91 -12.14
C LEU A 149 6.48 -5.61 -12.93
N THR A 150 7.55 -4.83 -13.13
CA THR A 150 7.50 -3.61 -13.95
C THR A 150 7.08 -3.92 -15.39
N ASP A 151 7.67 -4.96 -16.00
CA ASP A 151 7.32 -5.42 -17.35
C ASP A 151 5.87 -5.92 -17.45
N ALA A 152 5.34 -6.47 -16.35
CA ALA A 152 3.93 -6.87 -16.25
C ALA A 152 2.96 -5.69 -16.04
N GLY A 153 3.47 -4.46 -15.88
CA GLY A 153 2.68 -3.24 -15.71
C GLY A 153 2.46 -2.80 -14.26
N ALA A 154 3.12 -3.41 -13.28
CA ALA A 154 3.12 -2.90 -11.92
C ALA A 154 4.06 -1.69 -11.77
N VAL A 155 3.75 -0.81 -10.83
CA VAL A 155 4.63 0.28 -10.41
C VAL A 155 5.47 -0.22 -9.24
N VAL A 156 6.78 -0.27 -9.42
CA VAL A 156 7.75 -0.50 -8.34
C VAL A 156 8.17 0.85 -7.76
N LEU A 157 7.63 1.20 -6.59
CA LEU A 157 7.84 2.48 -5.91
C LEU A 157 8.62 2.23 -4.61
N PRO A 158 9.96 2.16 -4.62
CA PRO A 158 10.71 1.89 -3.40
C PRO A 158 10.46 2.97 -2.34
N ALA A 159 10.49 2.57 -1.06
CA ALA A 159 10.43 3.48 0.08
C ALA A 159 11.75 4.28 0.24
N ALA A 160 12.02 5.14 -0.73
CA ALA A 160 13.22 5.96 -0.87
C ALA A 160 12.81 7.44 -0.95
N PRO A 161 12.54 8.11 0.19
CA PRO A 161 12.06 9.48 0.19
C PRO A 161 13.11 10.47 -0.32
N GLY A 162 12.65 11.49 -1.06
CA GLY A 162 13.49 12.59 -1.52
C GLY A 162 13.63 13.69 -0.46
N PHE A 163 14.70 14.47 -0.55
CA PHE A 163 15.05 15.52 0.43
C PHE A 163 14.94 16.95 -0.13
N TYR A 164 14.47 17.11 -1.36
CA TYR A 164 14.42 18.42 -2.03
C TYR A 164 13.43 19.41 -1.39
N HIS A 165 12.50 18.92 -0.57
CA HIS A 165 11.57 19.74 0.22
C HIS A 165 12.12 20.06 1.63
N GLN A 166 13.40 19.78 1.89
CA GLN A 166 14.11 20.05 3.14
C GLN A 166 13.32 19.60 4.39
N PRO A 167 13.01 18.29 4.52
CA PRO A 167 12.24 17.79 5.65
C PRO A 167 12.99 18.02 6.98
N GLU A 168 12.29 18.58 7.96
CA GLU A 168 12.75 18.80 9.34
C GLU A 168 12.32 17.66 10.28
N ARG A 169 11.39 16.81 9.82
CA ARG A 169 10.77 15.76 10.61
C ARG A 169 10.59 14.47 9.80
N ILE A 170 10.54 13.34 10.51
CA ILE A 170 10.39 12.01 9.89
C ILE A 170 9.04 11.87 9.17
N ASP A 171 7.98 12.47 9.70
CA ASP A 171 6.64 12.43 9.08
C ASP A 171 6.63 13.06 7.68
N GLN A 172 7.45 14.08 7.42
CA GLN A 172 7.57 14.67 6.09
C GLN A 172 8.24 13.72 5.07
N LEU A 173 9.18 12.89 5.52
CA LEU A 173 9.76 11.82 4.69
C LEU A 173 8.73 10.70 4.42
N VAL A 174 7.88 10.39 5.40
CA VAL A 174 6.76 9.46 5.22
C VAL A 174 5.76 10.01 4.21
N ASP A 175 5.36 11.27 4.39
CA ASP A 175 4.41 12.01 3.57
C ASP A 175 4.87 12.09 2.11
N PHE A 176 6.18 12.22 1.87
CA PHE A 176 6.74 12.16 0.52
C PHE A 176 6.37 10.86 -0.21
N VAL A 177 6.61 9.71 0.42
CA VAL A 177 6.36 8.40 -0.21
C VAL A 177 4.85 8.18 -0.36
N VAL A 178 4.07 8.54 0.66
CA VAL A 178 2.61 8.43 0.62
C VAL A 178 2.00 9.30 -0.47
N GLN A 179 2.51 10.53 -0.67
CA GLN A 179 2.10 11.40 -1.78
C GLN A 179 2.32 10.70 -3.13
N ARG A 180 3.52 10.13 -3.35
CA ARG A 180 3.81 9.41 -4.59
C ARG A 180 2.88 8.20 -4.81
N ILE A 181 2.45 7.53 -3.73
CA ILE A 181 1.48 6.44 -3.82
C ILE A 181 0.11 6.94 -4.28
N VAL A 182 -0.43 8.00 -3.64
CA VAL A 182 -1.77 8.51 -3.99
C VAL A 182 -1.80 9.11 -5.39
N ASP A 183 -0.70 9.72 -5.85
CA ASP A 183 -0.53 10.22 -7.22
C ASP A 183 -0.67 9.06 -8.23
N GLN A 184 -0.03 7.92 -7.97
CA GLN A 184 -0.09 6.71 -8.83
C GLN A 184 -1.45 6.00 -8.78
N LEU A 185 -2.20 6.16 -7.68
CA LEU A 185 -3.59 5.69 -7.56
C LEU A 185 -4.60 6.66 -8.19
N HIS A 186 -4.14 7.82 -8.66
CA HIS A 186 -4.98 8.90 -9.17
C HIS A 186 -6.07 9.30 -8.16
N VAL A 187 -5.68 9.46 -6.90
CA VAL A 187 -6.52 9.97 -5.82
C VAL A 187 -6.04 11.37 -5.48
N GLU A 188 -6.93 12.36 -5.55
CA GLU A 188 -6.60 13.74 -5.25
C GLU A 188 -6.52 13.93 -3.73
N ILE A 189 -5.32 13.78 -3.17
CA ILE A 189 -4.97 14.07 -1.78
C ILE A 189 -3.64 14.81 -1.79
N ASP A 190 -3.61 15.99 -1.18
CA ASP A 190 -2.40 16.79 -1.02
C ASP A 190 -1.85 16.62 0.41
N ILE A 191 -0.80 15.81 0.53
CA ILE A 191 -0.11 15.42 1.77
C ILE A 191 1.25 16.11 1.85
N ALA A 192 1.99 16.13 0.74
CA ALA A 192 3.30 16.75 0.62
C ALA A 192 3.28 17.85 -0.46
N PRO A 193 4.08 18.92 -0.33
CA PRO A 193 4.15 20.00 -1.32
C PRO A 193 4.55 19.46 -2.69
N ARG A 194 3.97 20.02 -3.76
CA ARG A 194 4.36 19.64 -5.12
C ARG A 194 5.62 20.38 -5.52
N TRP A 195 6.33 19.81 -6.49
CA TRP A 195 7.52 20.45 -7.02
C TRP A 195 7.16 21.82 -7.63
N GLY A 196 7.81 22.88 -7.15
CA GLY A 196 7.57 24.25 -7.60
C GLY A 196 6.53 25.03 -6.80
N ASP A 197 5.80 24.41 -5.86
CA ASP A 197 4.86 25.12 -4.99
C ASP A 197 5.56 25.92 -3.88
N VAL A 198 6.87 25.70 -3.68
CA VAL A 198 7.71 26.51 -2.79
C VAL A 198 8.14 27.76 -3.56
N SER A 199 7.30 28.80 -3.52
CA SER A 199 7.69 30.16 -3.92
C SER A 199 8.71 30.71 -2.91
N GLU A 200 9.72 31.42 -3.42
CA GLU A 200 10.72 32.20 -2.65
C GLU A 200 10.11 33.07 -1.55
#